data_AF-A0A5J4NRT8-F1
#
_entry.id   AF-A0A5J4NRT8-F1
#
_cell.length_a   1.000
_cell.length_b   1.000
_cell.length_c   1.000
_cell.angle_alpha   90.00
_cell.angle_beta   90.00
_cell.angle_gamma   90.00
#
_symmetry.space_group_name_H-M   'P 1'
#
loop_
_entity.id
_entity.type
_entity.pdbx_description
1 polymer ?
#
loop_
_entity_poly.entity_id
_entity_poly.type
_entity_poly.pdbx_seq_one_letter_code
_entity_poly.pdbx_strand_id
1 'polypeptide(L)'
;MVGLRLSKFYFLQLINARQRHFNECSFSTLESAQTYAEETNTSVHYLISEAYGIRSIDVDHSLNHLGRAQGLIALIRGAVPLARSRRVILLPLDLLDKHCTNQERLLRLLRAEPLSGSSNEDQSLCDFFYDLACIAREQAVTAVRLATNLLNQPRSQRNTTDDRSSSELNLTRLLLPRFMLPLIPCLDYLTRLERIGHFDPRRVVGRDSNPLLPLRLVWTSWRGLIPRG
;
A
#
# COMPACT_ATOMS: atom_id res chain seq x y z
N MET A 1 11.98 -6.07 32.34
CA MET A 1 11.58 -5.83 30.93
C MET A 1 12.67 -5.04 30.25
N VAL A 2 13.40 -5.63 29.30
CA VAL A 2 14.27 -4.84 28.40
C VAL A 2 13.32 -4.03 27.52
N GLY A 3 13.40 -2.70 27.56
CA GLY A 3 12.52 -1.83 26.79
C GLY A 3 12.66 -2.10 25.29
N LEU A 4 11.54 -2.07 24.57
CA LEU A 4 11.50 -2.17 23.11
C LEU A 4 12.41 -1.09 22.52
N ARG A 5 13.41 -1.50 21.74
CA ARG A 5 14.32 -0.58 21.06
C ARG A 5 13.67 -0.18 19.72
N LEU A 6 12.89 0.89 19.74
CA LEU A 6 12.32 1.48 18.52
C LEU A 6 13.16 2.66 18.05
N SER A 7 13.31 2.78 16.74
CA SER A 7 14.08 3.84 16.11
C SER A 7 13.30 5.14 16.12
N LYS A 8 13.82 6.12 16.86
CA LYS A 8 13.31 7.52 16.86
C LYS A 8 13.22 8.10 15.46
N PHE A 9 14.13 7.67 14.56
CA PHE A 9 14.16 8.08 13.16
C PHE A 9 12.81 7.85 12.45
N TYR A 10 12.23 6.65 12.53
CA TYR A 10 10.97 6.35 11.82
C TYR A 10 9.76 7.11 12.39
N PHE A 11 9.75 7.38 13.70
CA PHE A 11 8.75 8.28 14.28
C PHE A 11 8.88 9.70 13.73
N LEU A 12 10.09 10.25 13.71
CA LEU A 12 10.33 11.60 13.19
C LEU A 12 10.07 11.67 11.68
N GLN A 13 10.44 10.65 10.92
CA GLN A 13 10.17 10.59 9.47
C GLN A 13 8.66 10.66 9.21
N LEU A 14 7.86 9.84 9.89
CA LEU A 14 6.40 9.86 9.81
C LEU A 14 5.81 11.24 10.16
N ILE A 15 6.24 11.83 11.28
CA ILE A 15 5.75 13.13 11.74
C ILE A 15 6.12 14.22 10.72
N ASN A 16 7.39 14.27 10.31
CA ASN A 16 7.89 15.28 9.38
C ASN A 16 7.26 15.17 8.00
N ALA A 17 7.03 13.96 7.49
CA ALA A 17 6.34 13.74 6.21
C ALA A 17 4.89 14.25 6.26
N ARG A 18 4.17 13.94 7.33
CA ARG A 18 2.80 14.45 7.53
C ARG A 18 2.75 15.96 7.72
N GLN A 19 3.72 16.53 8.42
CA GLN A 19 3.82 17.98 8.61
C GLN A 19 4.07 18.70 7.28
N ARG A 20 4.98 18.18 6.44
CA ARG A 20 5.24 18.73 5.09
C ARG A 20 3.99 18.70 4.22
N HIS A 21 3.28 17.58 4.21
CA HIS A 21 2.07 17.40 3.38
C HIS A 21 0.79 18.02 4.01
N PHE A 22 0.84 18.59 5.22
CA PHE A 22 -0.38 18.98 5.95
C PHE A 22 -1.31 19.93 5.17
N ASN A 23 -0.73 20.86 4.40
CA ASN A 23 -1.48 21.83 3.59
C ASN A 23 -1.44 21.54 2.09
N GLU A 24 -0.77 20.47 1.66
CA GLU A 24 -0.66 20.13 0.24
C GLU A 24 -1.89 19.33 -0.19
N CYS A 25 -2.48 19.73 -1.32
CA CYS A 25 -3.73 19.16 -1.82
C CYS A 25 -3.53 18.20 -2.98
N SER A 26 -2.28 17.88 -3.37
CA SER A 26 -1.92 17.00 -4.49
C SER A 26 -0.43 16.62 -4.46
N PHE A 27 -0.03 15.59 -5.21
CA PHE A 27 1.36 15.19 -5.41
C PHE A 27 1.87 15.65 -6.77
N SER A 28 3.04 16.30 -6.84
CA SER A 28 3.60 16.75 -8.13
C SER A 28 3.88 15.58 -9.07
N THR A 29 4.43 14.49 -8.54
CA THR A 29 4.76 13.29 -9.31
C THR A 29 4.32 12.00 -8.63
N LEU A 30 4.22 10.91 -9.39
CA LEU A 30 4.00 9.57 -8.85
C LEU A 30 5.09 9.17 -7.85
N GLU A 31 6.34 9.53 -8.15
CA GLU A 31 7.46 9.29 -7.26
C GLU A 31 7.28 10.02 -5.92
N SER A 32 6.80 11.26 -5.92
CA SER A 32 6.52 12.00 -4.68
C SER A 32 5.43 11.32 -3.84
N ALA A 33 4.41 10.75 -4.48
CA ALA A 33 3.37 9.96 -3.80
C ALA A 33 3.93 8.66 -3.20
N GLN A 34 4.84 7.98 -3.90
CA GLN A 34 5.50 6.78 -3.39
C GLN A 34 6.45 7.10 -2.23
N THR A 35 7.23 8.19 -2.32
CA THR A 35 8.10 8.66 -1.24
C THR A 35 7.28 9.03 -0.01
N TYR A 36 6.16 9.73 -0.19
CA TYR A 36 5.26 10.00 0.93
C TYR A 36 4.70 8.71 1.55
N ALA A 37 4.32 7.72 0.74
CA ALA A 37 3.87 6.42 1.22
C ALA A 37 4.98 5.69 2.01
N GLU A 38 6.23 5.77 1.57
CA GLU A 38 7.40 5.23 2.26
C GLU A 38 7.64 5.91 3.61
N GLU A 39 7.67 7.25 3.62
CA GLU A 39 7.90 8.00 4.85
C GLU A 39 6.75 7.89 5.85
N THR A 40 5.55 7.49 5.42
CA THR A 40 4.37 7.38 6.29
C THR A 40 3.96 5.94 6.60
N ASN A 41 3.59 5.15 5.59
CA ASN A 41 3.09 3.80 5.77
C ASN A 41 4.23 2.84 6.10
N THR A 42 5.35 2.92 5.37
CA THR A 42 6.51 2.04 5.63
C THR A 42 7.13 2.31 7.00
N SER A 43 7.24 3.58 7.42
CA SER A 43 7.71 3.94 8.77
C SER A 43 6.94 3.20 9.88
N VAL A 44 5.62 3.04 9.74
CA VAL A 44 4.81 2.27 10.70
C VAL A 44 5.18 0.78 10.66
N HIS A 45 5.36 0.21 9.48
CA HIS A 45 5.72 -1.20 9.32
C HIS A 45 7.12 -1.50 9.87
N TYR A 46 8.08 -0.60 9.67
CA TYR A 46 9.41 -0.71 10.27
C TYR A 46 9.35 -0.67 11.79
N LEU A 47 8.59 0.26 12.37
CA LEU A 47 8.40 0.33 13.82
C LEU A 47 7.72 -0.93 14.38
N ILE A 48 6.76 -1.51 13.65
CA ILE A 48 6.14 -2.78 14.03
C ILE A 48 7.18 -3.91 13.99
N SER A 49 7.99 -4.01 12.93
CA SER A 49 9.06 -5.00 12.82
C SER A 49 10.06 -4.90 13.97
N GLU A 50 10.50 -3.68 14.28
CA GLU A 50 11.40 -3.40 15.41
C GLU A 50 10.77 -3.73 16.76
N ALA A 51 9.45 -3.55 16.92
CA ALA A 51 8.74 -3.93 18.13
C ALA A 51 8.74 -5.45 18.37
N TYR A 52 8.86 -6.25 17.31
CA TYR A 52 9.05 -7.69 17.42
C TYR A 52 10.54 -8.11 17.48
N GLY A 53 11.46 -7.14 17.53
CA GLY A 53 12.90 -7.38 17.62
C GLY A 53 13.56 -7.77 16.29
N ILE A 54 12.90 -7.52 15.15
CA ILE A 54 13.46 -7.78 13.82
C ILE A 54 14.02 -6.48 13.25
N ARG A 55 15.31 -6.48 12.91
CA ARG A 55 16.00 -5.36 12.25
C ARG A 55 16.81 -5.89 11.08
N SER A 56 16.12 -6.20 9.99
CA SER A 56 16.70 -6.86 8.83
C SER A 56 16.43 -6.05 7.58
N ILE A 57 17.48 -5.64 6.89
CA ILE A 57 17.43 -4.94 5.60
C ILE A 57 16.58 -5.72 4.58
N ASP A 58 16.70 -7.04 4.61
CA ASP A 58 15.95 -7.95 3.74
C ASP A 58 14.42 -7.83 3.98
N VAL A 59 14.01 -7.85 5.25
CA VAL A 59 12.61 -7.65 5.65
C VAL A 59 12.16 -6.23 5.31
N ASP A 60 13.02 -5.24 5.55
CA ASP A 60 12.73 -3.84 5.31
C ASP A 60 12.43 -3.58 3.83
N HIS A 61 13.17 -4.18 2.90
CA HIS A 61 12.86 -4.09 1.47
C HIS A 61 11.45 -4.60 1.15
N SER A 62 11.04 -5.73 1.75
CA SER A 62 9.69 -6.28 1.55
C SER A 62 8.61 -5.36 2.15
N LEU A 63 8.87 -4.82 3.35
CA LEU A 63 7.97 -3.87 4.03
C LEU A 63 7.87 -2.53 3.30
N ASN A 64 8.92 -2.09 2.61
CA ASN A 64 8.89 -0.85 1.83
C ASN A 64 7.92 -0.95 0.66
N HIS A 65 8.01 -2.03 -0.12
CA HIS A 65 7.07 -2.28 -1.21
C HIS A 65 5.64 -2.45 -0.69
N LEU A 66 5.46 -3.09 0.48
CA LEU A 66 4.16 -3.17 1.16
C LEU A 66 3.60 -1.79 1.51
N GLY A 67 4.41 -0.93 2.16
CA GLY A 67 3.99 0.40 2.57
C GLY A 67 3.66 1.30 1.38
N ARG A 68 4.45 1.23 0.31
CA ARG A 68 4.18 1.91 -0.97
C ARG A 68 2.86 1.46 -1.61
N ALA A 69 2.63 0.14 -1.70
CA ALA A 69 1.37 -0.40 -2.22
C ALA A 69 0.17 0.10 -1.40
N GLN A 70 0.27 0.01 -0.07
CA GLN A 70 -0.78 0.44 0.85
C GLN A 70 -1.06 1.95 0.72
N GLY A 71 -0.01 2.77 0.63
CA GLY A 71 -0.15 4.21 0.45
C GLY A 71 -0.84 4.59 -0.86
N LEU A 72 -0.42 4.01 -1.98
CA LEU A 72 -1.06 4.27 -3.28
C LEU A 72 -2.53 3.83 -3.29
N ILE A 73 -2.84 2.67 -2.71
CA ILE A 73 -4.23 2.19 -2.58
C ILE A 73 -5.06 3.12 -1.69
N ALA A 74 -4.47 3.69 -0.64
CA ALA A 74 -5.15 4.68 0.19
C ALA A 74 -5.50 5.95 -0.60
N LEU A 75 -4.64 6.38 -1.54
CA LEU A 75 -4.94 7.50 -2.44
C LEU A 75 -6.11 7.16 -3.38
N ILE A 76 -6.07 5.97 -4.02
CA ILE A 76 -7.15 5.51 -4.91
C ILE A 76 -8.49 5.46 -4.15
N ARG A 77 -8.50 4.84 -2.97
CA ARG A 77 -9.70 4.71 -2.13
C ARG A 77 -10.19 6.06 -1.58
N GLY A 78 -9.26 6.97 -1.30
CA GLY A 78 -9.54 8.30 -0.78
C GLY A 78 -10.06 9.29 -1.83
N ALA A 79 -9.82 9.03 -3.12
CA ALA A 79 -10.09 9.98 -4.20
C ALA A 79 -11.54 10.50 -4.20
N VAL A 80 -12.54 9.59 -4.22
CA VAL A 80 -13.95 9.98 -4.27
C VAL A 80 -14.45 10.60 -2.95
N PRO A 81 -14.21 10.00 -1.77
CA PRO A 81 -14.63 10.62 -0.51
C PRO A 81 -14.04 12.01 -0.29
N LEU A 82 -12.76 12.22 -0.61
CA LEU A 82 -12.10 13.52 -0.46
C LEU A 82 -12.61 14.53 -1.48
N ALA A 83 -12.80 14.13 -2.74
CA ALA A 83 -13.38 14.98 -3.77
C ALA A 83 -14.80 15.46 -3.40
N ARG A 84 -15.64 14.54 -2.88
CA ARG A 84 -17.04 14.85 -2.51
C ARG A 84 -17.14 15.68 -1.24
N SER A 85 -16.38 15.34 -0.19
CA SER A 85 -16.52 15.98 1.14
C SER A 85 -15.63 17.21 1.34
N ARG A 86 -14.42 17.22 0.79
CA ARG A 86 -13.40 18.26 1.02
C ARG A 86 -13.08 19.08 -0.22
N ARG A 87 -13.50 18.62 -1.42
CA ARG A 87 -13.16 19.24 -2.71
C ARG A 87 -11.66 19.26 -3.00
N VAL A 88 -10.94 18.21 -2.59
CA VAL A 88 -9.48 18.07 -2.70
C VAL A 88 -9.13 16.79 -3.47
N ILE A 89 -8.02 16.80 -4.21
CA ILE A 89 -7.49 15.66 -4.99
C ILE A 89 -6.07 15.30 -4.56
N LEU A 90 -5.93 14.39 -3.60
CA LEU A 90 -4.63 13.83 -3.20
C LEU A 90 -4.17 12.74 -4.18
N LEU A 91 -3.83 13.12 -5.41
CA LEU A 91 -3.34 12.21 -6.46
C LEU A 91 -2.10 12.77 -7.17
N PRO A 92 -1.29 11.91 -7.82
CA PRO A 92 -0.18 12.34 -8.68
C PRO A 92 -0.67 13.11 -9.90
N LEU A 93 -0.10 14.30 -10.13
CA LEU A 93 -0.50 15.19 -11.22
C LEU A 93 0.15 14.86 -12.55
N ASP A 94 1.39 14.40 -12.54
CA ASP A 94 2.12 13.92 -13.72
C ASP A 94 1.36 12.82 -14.49
N LEU A 95 0.67 11.94 -13.76
CA LEU A 95 -0.19 10.92 -14.37
C LEU A 95 -1.44 11.52 -15.04
N LEU A 96 -1.93 12.68 -14.62
CA LEU A 96 -3.10 13.32 -15.25
C LEU A 96 -2.80 13.82 -16.66
N ASP A 97 -1.59 14.35 -16.84
CA ASP A 97 -1.12 14.85 -18.14
C ASP A 97 -1.11 13.72 -19.19
N LYS A 98 -0.77 12.49 -18.78
CA LYS A 98 -0.80 11.30 -19.64
C LYS A 98 -2.20 10.96 -20.16
N HIS A 99 -3.24 11.23 -19.37
CA HIS A 99 -4.64 10.94 -19.71
C HIS A 99 -5.42 12.20 -20.12
N CYS A 100 -4.72 13.25 -20.56
CA CYS A 100 -5.30 14.49 -21.09
C CYS A 100 -6.37 15.12 -20.17
N THR A 101 -6.18 15.01 -18.86
CA THR A 101 -7.10 15.50 -17.84
C THR A 101 -6.40 16.53 -16.98
N ASN A 102 -7.14 17.55 -16.52
CA ASN A 102 -6.65 18.50 -15.54
C ASN A 102 -7.30 18.24 -14.16
N GLN A 103 -6.74 18.84 -13.12
CA GLN A 103 -7.24 18.69 -11.75
C GLN A 103 -8.73 19.04 -11.61
N GLU A 104 -9.18 20.15 -12.20
CA GLU A 104 -10.56 20.60 -12.09
C GLU A 104 -11.55 19.60 -12.71
N ARG A 105 -11.22 19.10 -13.90
CA ARG A 105 -12.00 18.08 -14.61
C ARG A 105 -12.05 16.80 -13.79
N LEU A 106 -10.92 16.32 -13.28
CA LEU A 106 -10.89 15.15 -12.40
C LEU A 106 -11.77 15.37 -11.16
N LEU A 107 -11.69 16.55 -10.54
CA LEU A 107 -12.47 16.88 -9.34
C LEU A 107 -13.97 16.84 -9.64
N ARG A 108 -14.36 17.41 -10.78
CA ARG A 108 -15.73 17.41 -11.27
C ARG A 108 -16.24 15.97 -11.50
N LEU A 109 -15.45 15.13 -12.17
CA LEU A 109 -15.82 13.75 -12.49
C LEU A 109 -15.98 12.88 -11.24
N LEU A 110 -15.05 12.97 -10.28
CA LEU A 110 -15.10 12.20 -9.03
C LEU A 110 -16.30 12.57 -8.14
N ARG A 111 -16.80 13.79 -8.28
CA ARG A 111 -17.97 14.29 -7.56
C ARG A 111 -19.29 13.92 -8.23
N ALA A 112 -19.28 13.69 -9.53
CA ALA A 112 -20.45 13.21 -10.25
C ALA A 112 -20.78 11.75 -9.88
N GLU A 113 -22.02 11.36 -10.14
CA GLU A 113 -22.42 9.96 -10.09
C GLU A 113 -21.98 9.24 -11.37
N PRO A 114 -21.63 7.94 -11.30
CA PRO A 114 -21.18 7.20 -12.46
C PRO A 114 -22.33 7.06 -13.46
N LEU A 115 -22.16 7.61 -14.66
CA LEU A 115 -23.13 7.49 -15.74
C LEU A 115 -23.07 6.08 -16.36
N SER A 116 -24.20 5.62 -16.91
CA SER A 116 -24.32 4.31 -17.56
C SER A 116 -23.70 4.27 -18.97
N GLY A 117 -23.42 5.43 -19.59
CA GLY A 117 -22.71 5.54 -20.86
C GLY A 117 -21.24 5.95 -20.66
N SER A 118 -20.32 5.35 -21.39
CA SER A 118 -18.89 5.72 -21.35
C SER A 118 -18.66 6.99 -22.18
N SER A 119 -18.65 8.14 -21.53
CA SER A 119 -18.10 9.34 -22.15
C SER A 119 -16.58 9.19 -22.32
N ASN A 120 -15.98 9.88 -23.30
CA ASN A 120 -14.52 9.90 -23.44
C ASN A 120 -13.83 10.39 -22.14
N GLU A 121 -14.48 11.29 -21.39
CA GLU A 121 -13.97 11.78 -20.10
C GLU A 121 -13.99 10.69 -19.02
N ASP A 122 -15.04 9.86 -18.97
CA ASP A 122 -15.09 8.71 -18.06
C ASP A 122 -14.05 7.65 -18.40
N GLN A 123 -13.73 7.47 -19.69
CA GLN A 123 -12.66 6.57 -20.10
C GLN A 123 -11.30 7.08 -19.62
N SER A 124 -10.99 8.36 -19.82
CA SER A 124 -9.74 8.97 -19.32
C SER A 124 -9.59 8.86 -17.80
N LEU A 125 -10.70 8.98 -17.06
CA LEU A 125 -10.74 8.74 -15.62
C LEU A 125 -10.37 7.29 -15.29
N CYS A 126 -11.02 6.32 -15.93
CA CYS A 126 -10.75 4.90 -15.72
C CYS A 126 -9.30 4.53 -16.09
N ASP A 127 -8.78 5.05 -17.19
CA ASP A 127 -7.40 4.82 -17.64
C ASP A 127 -6.38 5.36 -16.61
N PHE A 128 -6.64 6.54 -16.04
CA PHE A 128 -5.82 7.10 -14.97
C PHE A 128 -5.79 6.19 -13.72
N PHE A 129 -6.96 5.73 -13.27
CA PHE A 129 -7.03 4.85 -12.11
C PHE A 129 -6.53 3.43 -12.41
N TYR A 130 -6.61 2.99 -13.65
CA TYR A 130 -5.98 1.76 -14.13
C TYR A 130 -4.46 1.82 -13.96
N ASP A 131 -3.82 2.88 -14.45
CA ASP A 131 -2.38 3.05 -14.34
C ASP A 131 -1.94 3.09 -12.87
N LEU A 132 -2.63 3.88 -12.04
CA LEU A 132 -2.33 3.97 -10.61
C LEU A 132 -2.54 2.62 -9.88
N ALA A 133 -3.59 1.88 -10.25
CA ALA A 133 -3.85 0.54 -9.71
C ALA A 133 -2.80 -0.48 -10.14
N CYS A 134 -2.32 -0.41 -11.39
CA CYS A 134 -1.24 -1.25 -11.90
C CYS A 134 0.05 -1.05 -11.11
N ILE A 135 0.44 0.21 -10.90
CA ILE A 135 1.63 0.55 -10.11
C ILE A 135 1.48 0.04 -8.67
N ALA A 136 0.32 0.27 -8.04
CA ALA A 136 0.08 -0.22 -6.68
C ALA A 136 0.14 -1.76 -6.58
N ARG A 137 -0.40 -2.46 -7.58
CA ARG A 137 -0.35 -3.92 -7.68
C ARG A 137 1.07 -4.43 -7.87
N GLU A 138 1.88 -3.76 -8.69
CA GLU A 138 3.29 -4.11 -8.90
C GLU A 138 4.09 -4.04 -7.58
N GLN A 139 3.87 -3.00 -6.78
CA GLN A 139 4.47 -2.87 -5.45
C GLN A 139 4.03 -4.01 -4.53
N ALA A 140 2.74 -4.37 -4.53
CA ALA A 140 2.22 -5.48 -3.73
C ALA A 140 2.84 -6.83 -4.14
N VAL A 141 2.89 -7.13 -5.44
CA VAL A 141 3.51 -8.35 -5.97
C VAL A 141 5.00 -8.40 -5.64
N THR A 142 5.70 -7.26 -5.74
CA THR A 142 7.12 -7.19 -5.39
C THR A 142 7.35 -7.46 -3.90
N ALA A 143 6.50 -6.94 -3.01
CA ALA A 143 6.56 -7.25 -1.58
C ALA A 143 6.41 -8.76 -1.31
N VAL A 144 5.42 -9.41 -1.95
CA VAL A 144 5.20 -10.86 -1.85
C VAL A 144 6.40 -11.64 -2.35
N ARG A 145 6.95 -11.27 -3.51
CA ARG A 145 8.10 -11.92 -4.13
C ARG A 145 9.32 -11.87 -3.20
N LEU A 146 9.65 -10.69 -2.69
CA LEU A 146 10.79 -10.52 -1.79
C LEU A 146 10.59 -11.32 -0.50
N ALA A 147 9.42 -11.21 0.14
CA ALA A 147 9.13 -11.96 1.36
C ALA A 147 9.21 -13.49 1.14
N THR A 148 8.72 -13.98 0.00
CA THR A 148 8.78 -15.40 -0.36
C THR A 148 10.21 -15.87 -0.58
N ASN A 149 11.04 -15.07 -1.25
CA ASN A 149 12.45 -15.37 -1.44
C ASN A 149 13.18 -15.52 -0.11
N LEU A 150 12.89 -14.65 0.87
CA LEU A 150 13.49 -14.72 2.21
C LEU A 150 13.09 -15.97 2.99
N LEU A 151 11.85 -16.42 2.86
CA LEU A 151 11.42 -17.69 3.46
C LEU A 151 12.08 -18.90 2.81
N ASN A 152 12.38 -18.83 1.51
CA ASN A 152 12.94 -19.93 0.75
C ASN A 152 14.48 -20.02 0.80
N GLN A 153 15.17 -18.98 1.31
CA GLN A 153 16.64 -19.01 1.42
C GLN A 153 17.12 -20.18 2.31
N PRO A 154 18.09 -20.99 1.86
CA PRO A 154 18.63 -22.10 2.63
C PRO A 154 19.50 -21.60 3.81
N ARG A 155 19.50 -22.32 4.93
CA ARG A 155 20.27 -22.00 6.15
C ARG A 155 21.79 -21.89 5.92
N SER A 156 22.32 -22.47 4.84
CA SER A 156 23.76 -22.65 4.61
C SER A 156 24.52 -21.46 3.99
N GLN A 157 23.88 -20.33 3.67
CA GLN A 157 24.58 -19.19 3.04
C GLN A 157 25.04 -18.07 4.00
N ARG A 158 24.74 -18.15 5.30
CA ARG A 158 25.31 -17.21 6.29
C ARG A 158 26.32 -17.95 7.19
N ASN A 159 27.59 -17.84 6.85
CA ASN A 159 28.72 -18.21 7.71
C ASN A 159 28.78 -17.27 8.92
N THR A 160 27.93 -17.45 9.92
CA THR A 160 28.06 -16.75 11.22
C THR A 160 27.67 -17.68 12.34
N THR A 161 28.63 -18.02 13.20
CA THR A 161 28.52 -18.85 14.42
C THR A 161 27.79 -18.14 15.57
N ASP A 162 26.75 -17.35 15.27
CA ASP A 162 26.13 -16.43 16.23
C ASP A 162 24.68 -16.86 16.57
N ASP A 163 24.44 -17.32 17.79
CA ASP A 163 23.11 -17.80 18.24
C ASP A 163 22.01 -16.73 18.10
N ARG A 164 22.38 -15.45 18.22
CA ARG A 164 21.46 -14.31 18.07
C ARG A 164 20.90 -14.22 16.66
N SER A 165 21.73 -14.36 15.63
CA SER A 165 21.27 -14.28 14.23
C SER A 165 20.36 -15.45 13.86
N SER A 166 20.59 -16.62 14.46
CA SER A 166 19.73 -17.80 14.31
C SER A 166 18.35 -17.58 14.94
N SER A 167 18.30 -16.97 16.13
CA SER A 167 17.03 -16.65 16.80
C SER A 167 16.21 -15.60 16.04
N GLU A 168 16.85 -14.54 15.55
CA GLU A 168 16.21 -13.49 14.75
C GLU A 168 15.70 -14.03 13.41
N LEU A 169 16.44 -14.94 12.77
CA LEU A 169 16.01 -15.59 11.54
C LEU A 169 14.77 -16.47 11.74
N ASN A 170 14.72 -17.25 12.82
CA ASN A 170 13.53 -18.07 13.14
C ASN A 170 12.32 -17.20 13.42
N LEU A 171 12.51 -16.09 14.14
CA LEU A 171 11.46 -15.12 14.45
C LEU A 171 10.98 -14.43 13.17
N THR A 172 11.90 -14.04 12.28
CA THR A 172 11.59 -13.49 10.95
C THR A 172 10.74 -14.45 10.13
N ARG A 173 11.11 -15.73 10.04
CA ARG A 173 10.33 -16.75 9.31
C ARG A 173 8.92 -16.91 9.86
N LEU A 174 8.76 -16.78 11.19
CA LEU A 174 7.47 -16.87 11.86
C LEU A 174 6.59 -15.62 11.66
N LEU A 175 7.18 -14.44 11.66
CA LEU A 175 6.44 -13.17 11.66
C LEU A 175 6.28 -12.54 10.28
N LEU A 176 7.18 -12.79 9.33
CA LEU A 176 7.13 -12.20 8.00
C LEU A 176 5.78 -12.45 7.28
N PRO A 177 5.19 -13.66 7.31
CA PRO A 177 3.84 -13.87 6.76
C PRO A 177 2.78 -13.00 7.44
N ARG A 178 2.92 -12.72 8.74
CA ARG A 178 1.99 -11.87 9.52
C ARG A 178 2.14 -10.40 9.16
N PHE A 179 3.37 -9.92 8.94
CA PHE A 179 3.61 -8.57 8.45
C PHE A 179 3.05 -8.34 7.06
N MET A 180 2.91 -9.39 6.25
CA MET A 180 2.32 -9.30 4.91
C MET A 180 0.78 -9.34 4.89
N LEU A 181 0.10 -9.60 6.01
CA LEU A 181 -1.37 -9.65 6.08
C LEU A 181 -2.09 -8.39 5.56
N PRO A 182 -1.58 -7.15 5.73
CA PRO A 182 -2.20 -5.96 5.16
C PRO A 182 -2.33 -6.00 3.63
N LEU A 183 -1.59 -6.86 2.92
CA LEU A 183 -1.77 -7.05 1.47
C LEU A 183 -3.13 -7.64 1.11
N ILE A 184 -3.76 -8.42 1.99
CA ILE A 184 -5.04 -9.07 1.70
C ILE A 184 -6.15 -8.05 1.44
N PRO A 185 -6.44 -7.09 2.34
CA PRO A 185 -7.43 -6.05 2.06
C PRO A 185 -7.00 -5.13 0.92
N CYS A 186 -5.69 -4.88 0.74
CA CYS A 186 -5.15 -4.08 -0.35
C CYS A 186 -5.46 -4.71 -1.73
N LEU A 187 -5.12 -5.99 -1.90
CA LEU A 187 -5.36 -6.73 -3.12
C LEU A 187 -6.86 -6.96 -3.36
N ASP A 188 -7.64 -7.26 -2.30
CA ASP A 188 -9.10 -7.36 -2.41
C ASP A 188 -9.72 -6.06 -2.94
N TYR A 189 -9.26 -4.91 -2.45
CA TYR A 189 -9.71 -3.61 -2.95
C TYR A 189 -9.37 -3.43 -4.43
N LEU A 190 -8.13 -3.71 -4.84
CA LEU A 190 -7.72 -3.60 -6.25
C LEU A 190 -8.52 -4.57 -7.15
N THR A 191 -8.78 -5.79 -6.70
CA THR A 191 -9.62 -6.75 -7.44
C THR A 191 -11.05 -6.25 -7.57
N ARG A 192 -11.61 -5.62 -6.54
CA ARG A 192 -12.94 -5.00 -6.62
C ARG A 192 -12.95 -3.80 -7.56
N LEU A 193 -11.93 -2.96 -7.51
CA LEU A 193 -11.78 -1.83 -8.43
C LEU A 193 -11.76 -2.29 -9.90
N GLU A 194 -11.04 -3.37 -10.18
CA GLU A 194 -10.98 -3.98 -11.52
C GLU A 194 -12.31 -4.62 -11.93
N ARG A 195 -12.83 -5.56 -11.12
CA ARG A 195 -13.97 -6.41 -11.53
C ARG A 195 -15.32 -5.72 -11.42
N ILE A 196 -15.50 -4.88 -10.41
CA ILE A 196 -16.78 -4.23 -10.09
C ILE A 196 -16.76 -2.79 -10.58
N GLY A 197 -15.65 -2.09 -10.35
CA GLY A 197 -15.50 -0.70 -10.74
C GLY A 197 -15.15 -0.50 -12.20
N HIS A 198 -14.53 -1.50 -12.86
CA HIS A 198 -13.86 -1.30 -14.16
C HIS A 198 -12.90 -0.10 -14.12
N PHE A 199 -12.16 0.02 -13.02
CA PHE A 199 -11.27 1.14 -12.69
C PHE A 199 -11.95 2.49 -12.43
N ASP A 200 -13.28 2.55 -12.40
CA ASP A 200 -14.00 3.72 -11.88
C ASP A 200 -14.14 3.62 -10.35
N PRO A 201 -13.46 4.49 -9.56
CA PRO A 201 -13.53 4.45 -8.11
C PRO A 201 -14.93 4.82 -7.58
N ARG A 202 -15.74 5.57 -8.35
CA ARG A 202 -17.09 6.02 -7.93
C ARG A 202 -18.03 4.83 -7.74
N ARG A 203 -17.82 3.76 -8.52
CA ARG A 203 -18.64 2.53 -8.48
C ARG A 203 -18.30 1.59 -7.31
N VAL A 204 -17.16 1.82 -6.65
CA VAL A 204 -16.67 0.99 -5.54
C VAL A 204 -16.93 1.64 -4.19
N VAL A 205 -16.98 2.98 -4.15
CA VAL A 205 -17.19 3.75 -2.92
C VAL A 205 -18.57 3.49 -2.34
N GLY A 206 -18.62 3.23 -1.03
CA GLY A 206 -19.88 2.98 -0.31
C GLY A 206 -20.50 1.59 -0.55
N ARG A 207 -19.92 0.73 -1.40
CA ARG A 207 -20.31 -0.69 -1.48
C ARG A 207 -19.68 -1.49 -0.35
N ASP A 208 -20.45 -2.44 0.17
CA ASP A 208 -20.03 -3.29 1.27
C ASP A 208 -18.67 -3.95 1.01
N SER A 209 -17.87 -3.98 2.07
CA SER A 209 -16.66 -4.80 2.15
C SER A 209 -17.00 -6.24 1.76
N ASN A 210 -16.06 -6.94 1.12
CA ASN A 210 -16.19 -8.37 0.92
C ASN A 210 -16.48 -9.04 2.29
N PRO A 211 -17.66 -9.67 2.49
CA PRO A 211 -18.08 -10.17 3.80
C PRO A 211 -17.20 -11.33 4.28
N LEU A 212 -16.49 -11.98 3.35
CA LEU A 212 -15.56 -13.07 3.63
C LEU A 212 -14.14 -12.56 3.95
N LEU A 213 -13.88 -11.26 3.84
CA LEU A 213 -12.55 -10.69 4.10
C LEU A 213 -12.02 -10.99 5.51
N PRO A 214 -12.83 -10.88 6.60
CA PRO A 214 -12.38 -11.27 7.94
C PRO A 214 -12.01 -12.75 8.03
N LEU A 215 -12.81 -13.62 7.42
CA LEU A 215 -12.54 -15.07 7.40
C LEU A 215 -11.26 -15.38 6.62
N ARG A 216 -11.05 -14.71 5.47
CA ARG A 216 -9.85 -14.85 4.68
C ARG A 216 -8.61 -14.42 5.46
N LEU A 217 -8.67 -13.29 6.18
CA LEU A 217 -7.58 -12.80 7.04
C LEU A 217 -7.22 -13.80 8.13
N VAL A 218 -8.21 -14.31 8.87
CA VAL A 218 -8.00 -15.32 9.92
C VAL A 218 -7.40 -16.59 9.33
N TRP A 219 -7.94 -17.06 8.21
CA TRP A 219 -7.46 -18.25 7.53
C TRP A 219 -6.02 -18.13 7.05
N THR A 220 -5.64 -17.01 6.43
CA THR A 220 -4.28 -16.76 5.99
C THR A 220 -3.31 -16.60 7.17
N SER A 221 -3.75 -15.94 8.24
CA SER A 221 -2.96 -15.79 9.46
C SER A 221 -2.69 -17.14 10.11
N TRP A 222 -3.72 -18.00 10.20
CA TRP A 222 -3.61 -19.34 10.74
C TRP A 222 -2.68 -20.24 9.93
N ARG A 223 -2.75 -20.16 8.58
CA ARG A 223 -1.86 -20.93 7.70
C ARG A 223 -0.40 -20.46 7.73
N GLY A 224 -0.13 -19.23 8.18
CA GLY A 224 1.23 -18.68 8.18
C GLY A 224 1.83 -18.54 6.77
N LEU A 225 0.99 -18.43 5.74
CA LEU A 225 1.43 -18.29 4.35
C LEU A 225 1.40 -16.83 3.93
N ILE A 226 2.37 -16.42 3.12
CA ILE A 226 2.34 -15.11 2.48
C ILE A 226 1.10 -15.06 1.56
N PRO A 227 0.32 -13.96 1.60
CA PRO A 227 -0.82 -13.79 0.70
C PRO A 227 -0.38 -13.92 -0.76
N ARG A 228 -1.14 -14.69 -1.55
CA ARG A 228 -0.92 -14.75 -3.00
C ARG A 228 -1.42 -13.45 -3.62
N GLY A 229 -0.54 -12.82 -4.41
CA GLY A 229 -0.83 -11.68 -5.27
C GLY A 229 -1.84 -12.02 -6.37
#